data_AF-X1BZH7-F1
#
_entry.id   AF-X1BZH7-F1
#
_cell.length_a   1.000
_cell.length_b   1.000
_cell.length_c   1.000
_cell.angle_alpha   90.00
_cell.angle_beta   90.00
_cell.angle_gamma   90.00
#
_symmetry.space_group_name_H-M   'P 1'
#
loop_
_entity.id
_entity.type
_entity.pdbx_description
1 polymer ?
#
loop_
_entity_poly.entity_id
_entity_poly.type
_entity_poly.pdbx_seq_one_letter_code
_entity_poly.pdbx_strand_id
1 'polypeptide(L)'
;YQEQYEDVKDKLPEVEAKQSDERTMLLKEPDEGEIKVIRDAATQSLKTSNEASRKVIFGEALNQTGDAVIALPILKKVAEENTTYRDAYVFLGRSYILMKNYEQAKDTLLKAKELDSIYYPTWLYLGEAYEGLENQELANTCYEKARKLQ
;
A
#
# COMPACT_ATOMS: atom_id res chain seq x y z
N TYR A 1 -14.92 -51.95 -29.72
CA TYR A 1 -15.57 -50.66 -29.48
C TYR A 1 -15.34 -50.33 -28.01
N GLN A 2 -14.16 -49.78 -27.64
CA GLN A 2 -13.85 -48.33 -27.67
C GLN A 2 -14.85 -47.57 -26.77
N GLU A 3 -14.50 -46.80 -25.75
CA GLU A 3 -13.26 -46.12 -25.39
C GLU A 3 -13.45 -45.46 -24.00
N GLN A 4 -12.36 -45.45 -23.22
CA GLN A 4 -11.88 -44.34 -22.36
C GLN A 4 -12.58 -43.95 -21.03
N TYR A 5 -11.70 -43.71 -20.04
CA TYR A 5 -11.84 -43.11 -18.70
C TYR A 5 -12.36 -44.08 -17.61
N GLU A 6 -11.62 -44.51 -16.59
CA GLU A 6 -10.52 -43.88 -15.86
C GLU A 6 -9.47 -44.92 -15.38
N ASP A 7 -8.35 -44.98 -16.08
CA ASP A 7 -7.02 -45.21 -15.52
C ASP A 7 -6.66 -43.84 -14.89
N VAL A 8 -6.37 -43.64 -13.60
CA VAL A 8 -5.19 -44.07 -12.84
C VAL A 8 -5.50 -43.67 -11.38
N LYS A 9 -5.94 -44.59 -10.52
CA LYS A 9 -6.21 -44.28 -9.10
C LYS A 9 -5.24 -44.90 -8.10
N ASP A 10 -4.24 -45.65 -8.55
CA ASP A 10 -3.47 -46.51 -7.63
C ASP A 10 -1.94 -46.41 -7.72
N LYS A 11 -1.38 -45.33 -8.30
CA LYS A 11 0.06 -45.07 -8.26
C LYS A 11 0.39 -43.57 -8.22
N LEU A 12 0.15 -42.93 -7.07
CA LEU A 12 0.97 -41.79 -6.67
C LEU A 12 1.66 -42.15 -5.35
N PRO A 13 3.01 -42.07 -5.26
CA PRO A 13 3.69 -42.26 -4.00
C PRO A 13 3.20 -41.18 -3.02
N GLU A 14 2.95 -41.59 -1.78
CA GLU A 14 2.79 -40.69 -0.64
C GLU A 14 4.04 -39.82 -0.56
N VAL A 15 3.99 -38.64 -1.19
CA VAL A 15 4.97 -37.59 -0.97
C VAL A 15 4.63 -37.02 0.39
N GLU A 16 5.39 -37.50 1.37
CA GLU A 16 5.39 -37.12 2.77
C GLU A 16 4.99 -35.65 2.98
N ALA A 17 4.01 -35.48 3.87
CA ALA A 17 3.64 -34.24 4.52
C ALA A 17 4.85 -33.63 5.29
N LYS A 18 5.78 -33.03 4.54
CA LYS A 18 6.94 -32.28 5.06
C LYS A 18 7.10 -30.91 4.39
N GLN A 19 6.01 -30.34 3.86
CA GLN A 19 5.99 -28.96 3.33
C GLN A 19 4.91 -28.07 3.98
N SER A 20 4.14 -28.59 4.94
CA SER A 20 3.14 -27.79 5.67
C SER A 20 3.75 -26.88 6.74
N ASP A 21 4.94 -27.23 7.26
CA ASP A 21 5.46 -26.60 8.47
C ASP A 21 6.38 -25.40 8.16
N GLU A 22 6.97 -25.33 6.97
CA GLU A 22 7.80 -24.18 6.56
C GLU A 22 6.98 -22.96 6.13
N ARG A 23 5.74 -23.15 5.67
CA ARG A 23 4.86 -22.05 5.25
C ARG A 23 4.27 -21.26 6.42
N THR A 24 4.28 -21.85 7.61
CA THR A 24 3.72 -21.27 8.84
C THR A 24 4.76 -20.48 9.63
N MET A 25 6.04 -20.49 9.23
CA MET A 25 7.15 -19.95 10.04
C MET A 25 7.58 -18.51 9.69
N LEU A 26 6.90 -17.81 8.76
CA LEU A 26 7.30 -16.46 8.35
C LEU A 26 6.19 -15.39 8.23
N LEU A 27 4.95 -15.73 8.58
CA LEU A 27 3.90 -14.72 8.76
C LEU A 27 3.77 -14.52 10.27
N LYS A 28 4.33 -13.42 10.79
CA LYS A 28 3.96 -12.96 12.13
C LYS A 28 2.43 -12.87 12.13
N GLU A 29 1.78 -13.47 13.13
CA GLU A 29 0.34 -13.24 13.30
C GLU A 29 0.14 -11.73 13.40
N PRO A 30 -0.81 -11.15 12.62
CA PRO A 30 -1.00 -9.72 12.58
C PRO A 30 -1.33 -9.22 13.99
N ASP A 31 -0.66 -8.16 14.42
CA ASP A 31 -0.84 -7.62 15.77
C ASP A 31 -2.30 -7.21 15.98
N GLU A 32 -2.86 -7.44 17.17
CA GLU A 32 -4.26 -7.09 17.44
C GLU A 32 -4.52 -5.59 17.22
N GLY A 33 -3.50 -4.76 17.43
CA GLY A 33 -3.51 -3.33 17.09
C GLY A 33 -3.60 -3.08 15.59
N GLU A 34 -2.80 -3.77 14.77
CA GLU A 34 -2.84 -3.69 13.30
C GLU A 34 -4.20 -4.12 12.75
N ILE A 35 -4.72 -5.26 13.24
CA ILE A 35 -6.05 -5.76 12.86
C ILE A 35 -7.13 -4.72 13.22
N LYS A 36 -7.02 -4.09 14.39
CA LYS A 36 -7.97 -3.06 14.82
C LYS A 36 -7.93 -1.84 13.91
N VAL A 37 -6.75 -1.31 13.57
CA VAL A 37 -6.60 -0.17 12.65
C VAL A 37 -7.25 -0.46 11.30
N ILE A 38 -6.96 -1.64 10.73
CA ILE A 38 -7.54 -2.06 9.45
C ILE A 38 -9.06 -2.22 9.56
N ARG A 39 -9.57 -2.82 10.65
CA ARG A 39 -11.01 -3.01 10.87
C ARG A 39 -11.75 -1.67 11.04
N ASP A 40 -11.18 -0.74 11.80
CA ASP A 40 -11.76 0.57 12.05
C ASP A 40 -11.80 1.38 10.74
N ALA A 41 -10.69 1.36 9.98
CA ALA A 41 -10.61 1.96 8.65
C ALA A 41 -11.64 1.35 7.69
N ALA A 42 -11.77 0.02 7.65
CA ALA A 42 -12.77 -0.68 6.84
C ALA A 42 -14.21 -0.32 7.25
N THR A 43 -14.50 -0.26 8.55
CA THR A 43 -15.83 0.09 9.08
C THR A 43 -16.19 1.54 8.76
N GLN A 44 -15.23 2.46 8.87
CA GLN A 44 -15.43 3.85 8.47
C GLN A 44 -15.60 3.97 6.95
N SER A 45 -14.85 3.17 6.17
CA SER A 45 -14.97 3.13 4.72
C SER A 45 -16.36 2.72 4.28
N LEU A 46 -16.98 1.72 4.92
CA LEU A 46 -18.34 1.25 4.61
C LEU A 46 -19.41 2.31 4.82
N LYS A 47 -19.13 3.36 5.62
CA LYS A 47 -20.03 4.51 5.79
C LYS A 47 -19.89 5.55 4.68
N THR A 48 -18.82 5.50 3.89
CA THR A 48 -18.60 6.39 2.74
C THR A 48 -19.18 5.77 1.47
N SER A 49 -19.94 6.55 0.69
CA SER A 49 -20.60 6.06 -0.53
C SER A 49 -19.62 5.84 -1.69
N ASN A 50 -18.46 6.51 -1.71
CA ASN A 50 -17.51 6.47 -2.82
C ASN A 50 -16.51 5.29 -2.69
N GLU A 51 -16.53 4.37 -3.65
CA GLU A 51 -15.64 3.20 -3.70
C GLU A 51 -14.15 3.55 -3.74
N ALA A 52 -13.78 4.60 -4.47
CA ALA A 52 -12.40 5.05 -4.54
C ALA A 52 -11.90 5.47 -3.15
N SER A 53 -12.72 6.20 -2.40
CA SER A 53 -12.38 6.64 -1.04
C SER A 53 -12.19 5.46 -0.10
N ARG A 54 -12.99 4.41 -0.22
CA ARG A 54 -12.82 3.19 0.59
C ARG A 54 -11.48 2.51 0.32
N LYS A 55 -11.12 2.37 -0.96
CA LYS A 55 -9.85 1.78 -1.38
C LYS A 55 -8.65 2.61 -0.91
N VAL A 56 -8.76 3.93 -0.93
CA VAL A 56 -7.72 4.84 -0.44
C VAL A 56 -7.54 4.74 1.07
N ILE A 57 -8.62 4.78 1.85
CA ILE A 57 -8.58 4.60 3.31
C ILE A 57 -7.98 3.24 3.67
N PHE A 58 -8.33 2.18 2.94
CA PHE A 58 -7.76 0.85 3.16
C PHE A 58 -6.26 0.80 2.82
N GLY A 59 -5.84 1.40 1.71
CA GLY A 59 -4.43 1.51 1.35
C GLY A 59 -3.61 2.34 2.35
N GLU A 60 -4.19 3.40 2.91
CA GLU A 60 -3.57 4.16 4.00
C GLU A 60 -3.35 3.28 5.24
N ALA A 61 -4.38 2.54 5.67
CA ALA A 61 -4.30 1.64 6.82
C ALA A 61 -3.21 0.58 6.63
N LEU A 62 -3.14 -0.04 5.44
CA LEU A 62 -2.06 -0.98 5.10
C LEU A 62 -0.67 -0.35 5.18
N ASN A 63 -0.52 0.91 4.75
CA ASN A 63 0.76 1.61 4.93
C ASN A 63 1.06 1.90 6.42
N GLN A 64 0.05 2.06 7.27
CA GLN A 64 0.26 2.26 8.72
C GLN A 64 0.72 0.96 9.40
N THR A 65 0.26 -0.20 8.92
CA THR A 65 0.66 -1.52 9.44
C THR A 65 1.94 -2.08 8.78
N GLY A 66 2.56 -1.33 7.87
CA GLY A 66 3.79 -1.76 7.18
C GLY A 66 3.56 -2.65 5.96
N ASP A 67 2.30 -2.93 5.61
CA ASP A 67 1.87 -3.74 4.46
C ASP A 67 1.87 -2.95 3.15
N ALA A 68 2.90 -2.12 2.93
CA ALA A 68 3.01 -1.24 1.76
C ALA A 68 2.96 -2.01 0.42
N VAL A 69 3.44 -3.26 0.40
CA VAL A 69 3.38 -4.16 -0.76
C VAL A 69 1.94 -4.46 -1.18
N ILE A 70 1.02 -4.57 -0.20
CA ILE A 70 -0.41 -4.81 -0.43
C ILE A 70 -1.11 -3.48 -0.79
N ALA A 71 -0.73 -2.38 -0.14
CA ALA A 71 -1.29 -1.06 -0.39
C ALA A 71 -1.05 -0.58 -1.83
N LEU A 72 0.16 -0.83 -2.35
CA LEU A 72 0.65 -0.33 -3.63
C LEU A 72 -0.31 -0.60 -4.81
N PRO A 73 -0.68 -1.86 -5.16
CA PRO A 73 -1.55 -2.12 -6.30
C PRO A 73 -2.96 -1.53 -6.14
N ILE A 74 -3.47 -1.44 -4.90
CA ILE A 74 -4.80 -0.90 -4.61
C ILE A 74 -4.82 0.61 -4.88
N LEU A 75 -3.85 1.33 -4.32
CA LEU A 75 -3.72 2.78 -4.45
C LEU A 75 -3.36 3.20 -5.89
N LYS A 76 -2.49 2.42 -6.55
CA LYS A 76 -2.14 2.64 -7.95
C LYS A 76 -3.37 2.55 -8.86
N LYS A 77 -4.21 1.52 -8.68
CA LYS A 77 -5.45 1.38 -9.44
C LYS A 77 -6.38 2.57 -9.25
N VAL A 78 -6.53 3.07 -8.02
CA VAL A 78 -7.36 4.26 -7.76
C VAL A 78 -6.79 5.51 -8.44
N ALA A 79 -5.47 5.72 -8.39
CA ALA A 79 -4.82 6.85 -9.03
C ALA A 79 -4.92 6.81 -10.57
N GLU A 80 -4.92 5.61 -11.17
CA GLU A 80 -5.12 5.41 -12.61
C GLU A 80 -6.57 5.64 -13.04
N GLU A 81 -7.55 5.15 -12.26
CA GLU A 81 -8.98 5.30 -12.54
C GLU A 81 -9.48 6.72 -12.27
N ASN A 82 -8.89 7.41 -11.29
CA ASN A 82 -9.25 8.76 -10.91
C ASN A 82 -8.00 9.65 -10.77
N THR A 83 -7.62 10.26 -11.89
CA THR A 83 -6.39 11.05 -12.01
C THR A 83 -6.42 12.36 -11.22
N THR A 84 -7.57 12.79 -10.71
CA THR A 84 -7.71 13.98 -9.86
C THR A 84 -7.84 13.64 -8.37
N TYR A 85 -7.78 12.37 -7.99
CA TYR A 85 -7.89 11.97 -6.60
C TYR A 85 -6.55 12.12 -5.85
N ARG A 86 -6.32 13.31 -5.31
CA ARG A 86 -5.11 13.70 -4.57
C ARG A 86 -4.67 12.68 -3.52
N ASP A 87 -5.58 12.20 -2.66
CA ASP A 87 -5.24 11.26 -1.57
C ASP A 87 -4.68 9.94 -2.08
N ALA A 88 -5.15 9.45 -3.24
CA ALA A 88 -4.62 8.23 -3.86
C ALA A 88 -3.13 8.40 -4.21
N TYR A 89 -2.74 9.56 -4.75
CA TYR A 89 -1.33 9.87 -5.04
C TYR A 89 -0.51 10.06 -3.76
N VAL A 90 -1.07 10.69 -2.72
CA VAL A 90 -0.40 10.86 -1.43
C VAL A 90 -0.02 9.52 -0.81
N PHE A 91 -1.00 8.62 -0.67
CA PHE A 91 -0.75 7.33 -0.03
C PHE A 91 -0.02 6.36 -0.94
N LEU A 92 -0.15 6.46 -2.27
CA LEU A 92 0.70 5.72 -3.20
C LEU A 92 2.17 6.14 -3.04
N GLY A 93 2.44 7.44 -2.94
CA GLY A 93 3.76 7.98 -2.63
C GLY A 93 4.31 7.43 -1.32
N ARG A 94 3.50 7.44 -0.26
CA ARG A 94 3.87 6.82 1.03
C ARG A 94 4.21 5.33 0.91
N SER A 95 3.45 4.58 0.12
CA SER A 95 3.72 3.16 -0.14
C SER A 95 5.12 2.97 -0.76
N TYR A 96 5.47 3.81 -1.73
CA TYR A 96 6.80 3.80 -2.33
C TYR A 96 7.91 4.15 -1.33
N ILE A 97 7.70 5.13 -0.43
CA ILE A 97 8.68 5.48 0.63
C ILE A 97 8.94 4.30 1.56
N LEU A 98 7.87 3.63 2.03
CA LEU A 98 7.99 2.45 2.90
C LEU A 98 8.74 1.30 2.20
N MET A 99 8.64 1.22 0.87
CA MET A 99 9.38 0.28 0.03
C MET A 99 10.77 0.81 -0.40
N LYS A 100 11.20 1.98 0.08
CA LYS A 100 12.45 2.66 -0.29
C LYS A 100 12.61 3.02 -1.78
N ASN A 101 11.49 3.11 -2.49
CA ASN A 101 11.40 3.50 -3.89
C ASN A 101 11.25 5.02 -4.00
N TYR A 102 12.27 5.76 -3.58
CA TYR A 102 12.15 7.21 -3.33
C TYR A 102 11.93 8.04 -4.60
N GLU A 103 12.46 7.63 -5.75
CA GLU A 103 12.22 8.31 -7.03
C GLU A 103 10.73 8.22 -7.43
N GLN A 104 10.14 7.02 -7.39
CA GLN A 104 8.71 6.86 -7.68
C GLN A 104 7.85 7.58 -6.64
N ALA A 105 8.26 7.59 -5.36
CA ALA A 105 7.57 8.36 -4.33
C ALA A 105 7.53 9.86 -4.68
N LYS A 106 8.69 10.45 -4.98
CA LYS A 106 8.83 11.85 -5.36
C LYS A 106 7.93 12.20 -6.56
N ASP A 107 8.02 11.44 -7.65
CA ASP A 107 7.23 11.70 -8.85
C ASP A 107 5.72 11.59 -8.59
N THR A 108 5.31 10.59 -7.81
CA THR A 108 3.90 10.39 -7.42
C THR A 108 3.39 11.54 -6.56
N LEU A 109 4.20 12.00 -5.59
CA LEU A 109 3.83 13.08 -4.67
C LEU A 109 3.87 14.46 -5.34
N LEU A 110 4.70 14.66 -6.37
CA LEU A 110 4.64 15.87 -7.19
C LEU A 110 3.28 15.99 -7.90
N LYS A 111 2.69 14.88 -8.37
CA LYS A 111 1.29 14.91 -8.86
C LYS A 111 0.29 15.25 -7.76
N ALA A 112 0.44 14.69 -6.56
CA ALA A 112 -0.42 15.07 -5.42
C ALA A 112 -0.34 16.57 -5.11
N LYS A 113 0.85 17.16 -5.20
CA LYS A 113 1.11 18.59 -5.00
C LYS A 113 0.47 19.44 -6.11
N GLU A 114 0.48 19.00 -7.35
CA GLU A 114 -0.20 19.68 -8.46
C GLU A 114 -1.72 19.74 -8.25
N LEU A 115 -2.31 18.67 -7.69
CA LEU A 115 -3.73 18.60 -7.39
C LEU A 115 -4.12 19.45 -6.17
N ASP A 116 -3.31 19.43 -5.11
CA ASP A 116 -3.47 20.32 -3.96
C ASP A 116 -2.12 20.67 -3.35
N SER A 117 -1.72 21.92 -3.55
CA SER A 117 -0.44 22.46 -3.10
C SER A 117 -0.41 22.86 -1.62
N ILE A 118 -1.54 22.84 -0.90
CA ILE A 118 -1.63 23.19 0.51
C ILE A 118 -1.93 21.98 1.42
N TYR A 119 -1.94 20.78 0.85
CA TYR A 119 -2.18 19.57 1.64
C TYR A 119 -0.95 19.17 2.45
N TYR A 120 -1.09 19.20 3.78
CA TYR A 120 -0.02 18.90 4.72
C TYR A 120 0.70 17.55 4.45
N PRO A 121 0.00 16.40 4.32
CA PRO A 121 0.65 15.11 4.10
C PRO A 121 1.49 15.03 2.83
N THR A 122 1.11 15.75 1.76
CA THR A 122 1.89 15.78 0.52
C THR A 122 3.29 16.33 0.78
N TRP A 123 3.41 17.42 1.53
CA TRP A 123 4.71 18.04 1.83
C TRP A 123 5.51 17.23 2.83
N LEU A 124 4.87 16.61 3.81
CA LEU A 124 5.52 15.69 4.75
C LEU A 124 6.20 14.55 3.98
N TYR A 125 5.45 13.84 3.14
CA TYR A 125 5.97 12.69 2.40
C TYR A 125 6.94 13.10 1.27
N LEU A 126 6.81 14.30 0.68
CA LEU A 126 7.84 14.82 -0.22
C LEU A 126 9.17 15.02 0.52
N GLY A 127 9.12 15.50 1.76
CA GLY A 127 10.30 15.62 2.61
C GLY A 127 10.98 14.27 2.84
N GLU A 128 10.19 13.26 3.23
CA GLU A 128 10.68 11.89 3.43
C GLU A 128 11.27 11.28 2.15
N ALA A 129 10.64 11.53 1.00
CA ALA A 129 11.14 11.06 -0.29
C ALA A 129 12.48 11.73 -0.65
N TYR A 130 12.61 13.05 -0.46
CA TYR A 130 13.88 13.75 -0.72
C TYR A 130 14.98 13.37 0.27
N GLU A 131 14.64 13.10 1.53
CA GLU A 131 15.57 12.58 2.52
C GLU A 131 16.11 11.20 2.11
N GLY A 132 15.24 10.30 1.64
CA GLY A 132 15.65 9.01 1.07
C GLY A 132 16.49 9.11 -0.21
N LEU A 133 16.40 10.24 -0.93
CA LEU A 133 17.24 10.58 -2.10
C LEU A 133 18.51 11.34 -1.71
N GLU A 134 18.82 11.47 -0.42
CA GLU A 134 19.96 12.22 0.12
C GLU A 134 19.96 13.72 -0.28
N ASN A 135 18.79 14.27 -0.64
CA ASN A 135 18.62 15.69 -0.97
C ASN A 135 18.11 16.47 0.25
N GLN A 136 19.03 16.72 1.19
CA GLN A 136 18.70 17.37 2.47
C GLN A 136 18.10 18.78 2.30
N GLU A 137 18.51 19.53 1.29
CA GLU A 137 18.03 20.89 1.04
C GLU A 137 16.53 20.89 0.69
N LEU A 138 16.13 20.05 -0.26
CA LEU A 138 14.73 19.92 -0.65
C LEU A 138 13.89 19.25 0.43
N ALA A 139 14.46 18.29 1.17
CA ALA A 139 13.78 17.67 2.31
C ALA A 139 13.41 18.72 3.36
N ASN A 140 14.38 19.53 3.79
CA ASN A 140 14.17 20.61 4.77
C ASN A 140 13.13 21.62 4.26
N THR A 141 13.19 21.99 2.98
CA THR A 141 12.21 22.90 2.37
C THR A 141 10.79 22.33 2.43
N CYS A 142 10.62 21.03 2.16
CA CYS A 142 9.33 20.35 2.23
C CYS A 142 8.82 20.27 3.67
N TYR A 143 9.68 19.92 4.64
CA TYR A 143 9.32 19.88 6.05
C TYR A 143 8.92 21.25 6.61
N GLU A 144 9.60 22.33 6.20
CA GLU A 144 9.20 23.69 6.56
C GLU A 144 7.83 24.07 6.01
N LYS A 145 7.52 23.65 4.78
CA LYS A 145 6.20 23.85 4.17
C LYS A 145 5.14 23.05 4.93
N ALA A 146 5.39 21.77 5.22
CA ALA A 146 4.50 20.94 6.01
C ALA A 146 4.21 21.58 7.37
N ARG A 147 5.23 22.03 8.10
CA ARG A 147 5.05 22.69 9.40
C ARG A 147 4.16 23.94 9.35
N LYS A 148 4.13 24.67 8.24
CA LYS A 148 3.26 25.84 8.06
C LYS A 148 1.81 25.50 7.73
N LEU A 149 1.54 24.25 7.32
CA LEU A 149 0.24 23.77 6.86
C LEU A 149 -0.45 22.83 7.88
N GLN A 150 0.23 22.48 8.97
CA GLN A 150 -0.30 21.63 10.06
C GLN A 150 -1.27 22.38 10.97
#